data_AF-A0A6N2MWJ8-F1
#
_entry.id   AF-A0A6N2MWJ8-F1
#
_cell.length_a   1.000
_cell.length_b   1.000
_cell.length_c   1.000
_cell.angle_alpha   90.00
_cell.angle_beta   90.00
_cell.angle_gamma   90.00
#
_symmetry.space_group_name_H-M   'P 1'
#
loop_
_entity.id
_entity.type
_entity.pdbx_description
1 polymer ?
#
loop_
_entity_poly.entity_id
_entity_poly.type
_entity_poly.pdbx_seq_one_letter_code
_entity_poly.pdbx_strand_id
1 'polypeptide(L)'
;MFVQNVYEKYNIASRSAIGPPIGTRMVAGQIVHESYGAAKQQHTFTIEVLWSKGENPLPPLHPLLIKGRNVYRMKTLRQRWEDEGERRRILLEKHSRGSLARSNRETRIQEKEKRKMLRVERKRQTRVTLS
;
A
#
# COMPACT_ATOMS: atom_id res chain seq x y z
N MET A 1 -13.12 3.57 -10.29
CA MET A 1 -14.04 4.60 -9.81
C MET A 1 -14.18 4.52 -8.30
N PHE A 2 -14.11 5.64 -7.59
CA PHE A 2 -14.23 5.69 -6.13
C PHE A 2 -14.88 7.00 -5.68
N VAL A 3 -15.35 7.02 -4.43
CA VAL A 3 -15.90 8.22 -3.77
C VAL A 3 -14.87 8.79 -2.81
N GLN A 4 -14.63 10.09 -2.89
CA GLN A 4 -13.66 10.84 -2.10
C GLN A 4 -14.37 11.94 -1.32
N ASN A 5 -14.03 12.09 -0.04
CA ASN A 5 -14.45 13.23 0.75
C ASN A 5 -13.72 14.50 0.31
N VAL A 6 -14.47 15.59 0.23
CA VAL A 6 -13.99 16.91 -0.18
C VAL A 6 -13.98 17.80 1.05
N TYR A 7 -12.89 18.53 1.22
CA TYR A 7 -12.68 19.43 2.34
C TYR A 7 -12.40 20.83 1.81
N GLU A 8 -12.98 21.85 2.43
CA GLU A 8 -12.83 23.26 2.03
C GLU A 8 -11.37 23.71 2.09
N LYS A 9 -10.68 23.36 3.19
CA LYS A 9 -9.27 23.69 3.43
C LYS A 9 -8.45 22.41 3.52
N TYR A 10 -8.05 21.88 2.37
CA TYR A 10 -7.08 20.80 2.30
C TYR A 10 -5.67 21.38 2.27
N ASN A 11 -4.91 21.20 3.35
CA ASN A 11 -3.54 21.68 3.41
C ASN A 11 -2.64 20.70 2.63
N ILE A 12 -2.10 21.17 1.51
CA ILE A 12 -1.25 20.37 0.60
C ILE A 12 0.07 19.97 1.27
N ALA A 13 0.64 20.85 2.11
CA ALA A 13 1.91 20.62 2.80
C ALA A 13 1.79 19.54 3.88
N SER A 14 0.77 19.62 4.74
CA SER A 14 0.52 18.62 5.78
C SER A 14 -0.25 17.39 5.28
N ARG A 15 -0.79 17.44 4.05
CA ARG A 15 -1.68 16.41 3.46
C ARG A 15 -2.86 16.07 4.38
N SER A 16 -3.33 17.05 5.15
CA SER A 16 -4.42 16.91 6.10
C SER A 16 -5.54 17.89 5.78
N ALA A 17 -6.76 17.46 6.05
CA ALA A 17 -7.91 18.34 6.03
C ALA A 17 -8.03 19.11 7.35
N ILE A 18 -8.47 20.36 7.28
CA ILE A 18 -8.88 21.14 8.44
C ILE A 18 -10.41 21.25 8.40
N GLY A 19 -11.07 20.72 9.44
CA GLY A 19 -12.53 20.73 9.56
C GLY A 19 -13.26 19.53 8.95
N PRO A 20 -14.60 19.49 9.09
CA PRO A 20 -15.43 18.43 8.51
C PRO A 20 -15.39 18.49 6.97
N PRO A 21 -15.68 17.36 6.29
CA PRO A 21 -15.83 17.37 4.85
C PRO A 21 -17.03 18.23 4.46
N ILE A 22 -16.87 19.04 3.41
CA ILE A 22 -17.94 19.86 2.82
C ILE A 22 -18.81 19.05 1.85
N GLY A 23 -18.35 17.87 1.44
CA GLY A 23 -19.12 17.01 0.56
C GLY A 23 -18.32 15.80 0.09
N THR A 24 -18.82 15.16 -0.96
CA THR A 24 -18.13 14.05 -1.63
C THR A 24 -18.06 14.28 -3.13
N ARG A 25 -17.03 13.71 -3.75
CA ARG A 25 -16.91 13.62 -5.20
C ARG A 25 -16.68 12.18 -5.63
N MET A 26 -17.27 11.82 -6.75
CA MET A 26 -16.97 10.59 -7.46
C MET A 26 -15.87 10.86 -8.47
N VAL A 27 -14.90 9.95 -8.53
CA VAL A 27 -13.78 10.02 -9.47
C VAL A 27 -13.68 8.70 -10.23
N ALA A 28 -13.74 8.77 -11.55
CA ALA A 28 -13.34 7.69 -12.43
C ALA A 28 -12.01 8.06 -13.11
N GLY A 29 -11.09 7.10 -13.17
CA GLY A 29 -9.76 7.35 -13.66
C GLY A 29 -9.01 6.06 -13.95
N GLN A 30 -7.91 6.19 -14.68
CA GLN A 30 -7.00 5.10 -15.02
C GLN A 30 -5.74 5.19 -14.17
N ILE A 31 -5.25 4.05 -13.68
CA ILE A 31 -3.94 3.99 -13.04
C ILE A 31 -2.89 4.05 -14.15
N VAL A 32 -2.13 5.14 -14.20
CA VAL A 32 -1.06 5.34 -15.20
C VAL A 32 0.32 5.02 -14.62
N HIS A 33 0.46 5.08 -13.30
CA HIS A 33 1.69 4.74 -12.60
C HIS A 33 1.40 4.25 -11.18
N GLU A 34 2.24 3.33 -10.69
CA GLU A 34 2.26 2.95 -9.29
C GLU A 34 3.69 2.80 -8.78
N SER A 35 3.91 3.10 -7.51
CA SER A 35 5.21 2.92 -6.87
C SER A 35 5.07 2.40 -5.44
N TYR A 36 6.03 1.59 -5.02
CA TYR A 36 6.11 1.03 -3.67
C TYR A 36 7.38 1.51 -2.97
N GLY A 37 7.22 2.40 -1.98
CA GLY A 37 8.33 2.88 -1.15
C GLY A 37 8.63 1.92 -0.01
N ALA A 38 9.61 1.03 -0.19
CA ALA A 38 9.96 -0.02 0.79
C ALA A 38 10.26 0.52 2.20
N ALA A 39 11.01 1.62 2.31
CA ALA A 39 11.40 2.21 3.59
C ALA A 39 10.20 2.69 4.42
N LYS A 40 9.19 3.27 3.77
CA LYS A 40 7.98 3.82 4.43
C LYS A 40 6.76 2.90 4.30
N GLN A 41 6.93 1.72 3.68
CA GLN A 41 5.86 0.78 3.31
C GLN A 41 4.65 1.48 2.69
N GLN A 42 4.90 2.46 1.83
CA GLN A 42 3.86 3.27 1.19
C GLN A 42 3.70 2.86 -0.27
N HIS A 43 2.52 2.33 -0.58
CA HIS A 43 2.06 2.14 -1.94
C HIS A 43 1.32 3.40 -2.39
N THR A 44 1.71 3.95 -3.53
CA THR A 44 1.12 5.15 -4.11
C THR A 44 0.76 4.89 -5.56
N PHE A 45 -0.41 5.38 -5.96
CA PHE A 45 -0.89 5.36 -7.34
C PHE A 45 -0.95 6.78 -7.88
N THR A 46 -0.64 6.93 -9.15
CA THR A 46 -1.01 8.09 -9.96
C THR A 46 -2.19 7.69 -10.82
N ILE A 47 -3.34 8.33 -10.58
CA ILE A 47 -4.57 8.10 -11.32
C ILE A 47 -4.78 9.30 -12.22
N GLU A 48 -4.82 9.09 -13.53
CA GLU A 48 -5.29 10.10 -14.46
C GLU A 48 -6.82 10.12 -14.44
N VAL A 49 -7.41 11.27 -14.15
CA VAL A 49 -8.87 11.43 -14.05
C VAL A 49 -9.48 11.37 -15.45
N LEU A 50 -10.43 10.46 -15.65
CA LEU A 50 -11.25 10.43 -16.87
C LEU A 50 -12.43 11.40 -16.73
N TRP A 51 -13.14 11.32 -15.61
CA TRP A 51 -14.21 12.25 -15.25
C TRP A 51 -14.42 12.30 -13.74
N SER A 52 -15.02 13.38 -13.25
CA SER A 52 -15.39 13.55 -11.85
C SER A 52 -16.75 14.27 -11.73
N LYS A 53 -17.51 13.93 -10.68
CA LYS A 53 -18.83 14.52 -10.38
C LYS A 53 -18.96 14.75 -8.88
N GLY A 54 -19.70 15.78 -8.48
CA GLY A 54 -19.98 16.12 -7.09
C GLY A 54 -19.25 17.38 -6.66
N GLU A 55 -18.89 17.47 -5.39
CA GLU A 55 -18.28 18.66 -4.79
C GLU A 55 -16.88 18.92 -5.36
N ASN A 56 -16.63 20.12 -5.89
CA ASN A 56 -15.35 20.52 -6.51
C ASN A 56 -14.77 19.44 -7.46
N PRO A 57 -15.45 19.13 -8.58
CA PRO A 57 -15.03 18.04 -9.45
C PRO A 57 -13.62 18.28 -10.02
N LEU A 58 -12.85 17.20 -10.18
CA LEU A 58 -11.54 17.27 -10.83
C LEU A 58 -11.70 17.31 -12.36
N PRO A 59 -10.91 18.12 -13.08
CA PRO A 59 -10.96 18.13 -14.54
C PRO A 59 -10.45 16.79 -15.12
N PRO A 60 -10.89 16.40 -16.32
CA PRO A 60 -10.28 15.31 -17.08
C PRO A 60 -8.77 15.52 -17.25
N LEU A 61 -8.03 14.42 -17.36
CA LEU A 61 -6.56 14.33 -17.44
C LEU A 61 -5.82 14.86 -16.20
N HIS A 62 -6.53 15.22 -15.12
CA HIS A 62 -5.88 15.64 -13.88
C HIS A 62 -5.11 14.47 -13.24
N PRO A 63 -3.82 14.63 -12.93
CA PRO A 63 -3.04 13.59 -12.26
C PRO A 63 -3.33 13.60 -10.74
N LEU A 64 -4.03 12.57 -10.27
CA LEU A 64 -4.37 12.39 -8.86
C LEU A 64 -3.42 11.39 -8.18
N LEU A 65 -2.57 11.90 -7.29
CA LEU A 65 -1.71 11.08 -6.45
C LEU A 65 -2.47 10.56 -5.22
N ILE A 66 -2.60 9.24 -5.09
CA ILE A 66 -3.35 8.63 -3.99
C ILE A 66 -2.63 7.44 -3.36
N LYS A 67 -2.63 7.38 -2.02
CA LYS A 67 -2.07 6.24 -1.30
C LYS A 67 -2.95 5.01 -1.51
N GLY A 68 -2.35 3.85 -1.76
CA GLY A 68 -3.08 2.61 -2.02
C GLY A 68 -4.03 2.21 -0.90
N ARG A 69 -3.65 2.43 0.36
CA ARG A 69 -4.54 2.24 1.52
C ARG A 69 -5.86 3.04 1.43
N ASN A 70 -5.84 4.22 0.82
CA ASN A 70 -7.05 5.01 0.62
C ASN A 70 -7.90 4.40 -0.49
N VAL A 71 -7.28 4.00 -1.61
CA VAL A 71 -7.98 3.33 -2.73
C VAL A 71 -8.71 2.08 -2.24
N TYR A 72 -8.04 1.22 -1.45
CA TYR A 72 -8.65 0.01 -0.90
C TYR A 72 -9.79 0.33 0.08
N ARG A 73 -9.61 1.34 0.94
CA ARG A 73 -10.62 1.77 1.91
C ARG A 73 -11.87 2.34 1.25
N MET A 74 -11.73 3.04 0.13
CA MET A 74 -12.85 3.69 -0.58
C MET A 74 -13.71 2.72 -1.40
N LYS A 75 -13.57 1.39 -1.22
CA LYS A 75 -14.31 0.34 -1.94
C LYS A 75 -14.36 0.61 -3.46
N THR A 76 -13.20 0.95 -4.02
CA THR A 76 -13.04 1.35 -5.42
C THR A 76 -13.63 0.29 -6.36
N LEU A 77 -14.56 0.70 -7.22
CA LEU A 77 -15.06 -0.10 -8.32
C LEU A 77 -14.02 -0.13 -9.44
N ARG A 78 -13.75 -1.33 -9.95
CA ARG A 78 -12.83 -1.53 -11.08
C ARG A 78 -13.62 -1.85 -12.34
N GLN A 79 -13.05 -1.55 -13.49
CA GLN A 79 -13.53 -2.11 -14.75
C GLN A 79 -13.34 -3.63 -14.72
N ARG A 80 -14.29 -4.35 -15.30
CA ARG A 80 -14.17 -5.79 -15.53
C ARG A 80 -13.02 -6.02 -16.52
N TRP A 81 -12.23 -7.05 -16.29
CA TRP A 81 -11.25 -7.47 -17.30
C TRP A 81 -12.00 -8.14 -18.45
N GLU A 82 -11.48 -8.02 -19.67
CA GLU A 82 -12.01 -8.76 -20.82
C GLU A 82 -12.03 -10.26 -20.51
N ASP A 83 -10.92 -10.76 -19.93
CA ASP A 83 -10.84 -12.08 -19.33
C ASP A 83 -10.62 -12.00 -17.80
N GLU A 84 -11.66 -12.37 -17.05
CA GLU A 84 -11.58 -12.49 -15.59
C GLU A 84 -10.77 -13.71 -15.12
N GLY A 85 -10.55 -14.71 -15.99
CA GLY A 85 -9.64 -15.84 -15.77
C GLY A 85 -8.19 -15.38 -15.70
N GLU A 86 -7.73 -14.61 -16.68
CA GLU A 86 -6.40 -14.01 -16.67
C GLU A 86 -6.16 -13.15 -15.43
N ARG A 87 -7.15 -12.30 -15.07
CA ARG A 87 -7.05 -11.51 -13.85
C ARG A 87 -6.86 -12.38 -12.60
N ARG A 88 -7.56 -13.51 -12.50
CA ARG A 88 -7.40 -14.45 -11.38
C ARG A 88 -5.99 -15.05 -11.37
N ARG A 89 -5.44 -15.44 -12.52
CA ARG A 89 -4.06 -15.95 -12.64
C ARG A 89 -3.04 -14.94 -12.14
N ILE A 90 -3.12 -13.70 -12.61
CA ILE A 90 -2.22 -12.61 -12.19
C ILE A 90 -2.35 -12.33 -10.69
N LEU A 91 -3.58 -12.32 -10.16
CA LEU A 91 -3.81 -12.13 -8.73
C LEU A 91 -3.19 -13.26 -7.89
N LEU A 92 -3.31 -14.51 -8.34
CA LEU A 92 -2.75 -15.67 -7.67
C LEU A 92 -1.21 -15.66 -7.68
N GLU A 93 -0.59 -15.32 -8.81
CA GLU A 93 0.87 -15.13 -8.90
C GLU A 93 1.33 -14.08 -7.88
N LYS A 94 0.69 -12.91 -7.87
CA LYS A 94 1.03 -11.83 -6.95
C LYS A 94 0.95 -12.28 -5.49
N HIS A 95 -0.09 -13.03 -5.14
CA HIS A 95 -0.26 -13.56 -3.79
C HIS A 95 0.78 -14.63 -3.45
N SER A 96 1.09 -15.54 -4.38
CA SER A 96 2.10 -16.58 -4.22
C SER A 96 3.49 -15.96 -3.97
N ARG A 97 3.89 -15.01 -4.82
CA ARG A 97 5.14 -14.26 -4.68
C ARG A 97 5.20 -13.51 -3.34
N GLY A 98 4.08 -12.90 -2.92
CA GLY A 98 3.97 -12.25 -1.62
C GLY A 98 4.11 -13.22 -0.43
N SER A 99 3.54 -14.41 -0.52
CA SER A 99 3.66 -15.46 0.49
C SER A 99 5.09 -15.99 0.61
N LEU A 100 5.75 -16.25 -0.52
CA LEU A 100 7.15 -16.65 -0.55
C LEU A 100 8.06 -15.59 0.09
N ALA A 101 7.87 -14.32 -0.26
CA ALA A 101 8.65 -13.23 0.33
C ALA A 101 8.48 -13.12 1.86
N ARG A 102 7.26 -13.37 2.38
CA ARG A 102 7.00 -13.39 3.84
C ARG A 102 7.68 -14.59 4.50
N SER A 103 7.57 -15.78 3.91
CA SER A 103 8.23 -17.00 4.41
C SER A 103 9.75 -16.82 4.48
N ASN A 104 10.36 -16.33 3.40
CA ASN A 104 11.80 -16.02 3.36
C ASN A 104 12.21 -15.01 4.45
N ARG A 105 11.38 -13.98 4.70
CA ARG A 105 11.64 -13.03 5.79
C ARG A 105 11.62 -13.72 7.15
N GLU A 106 10.67 -14.61 7.38
CA GLU A 106 10.53 -15.35 8.63
C GLU A 106 11.71 -16.29 8.88
N THR A 107 12.16 -17.03 7.86
CA THR A 107 13.37 -17.86 7.94
C THR A 107 14.59 -17.05 8.34
N ARG A 108 14.82 -15.87 7.73
CA ARG A 108 15.93 -14.99 8.11
C ARG A 108 15.86 -14.51 9.56
N ILE A 109 14.66 -14.27 10.08
CA ILE A 109 14.46 -13.86 11.47
C ILE A 109 14.81 -15.03 12.41
N GLN A 110 14.29 -16.24 12.11
CA GLN A 110 14.57 -17.43 12.90
C GLN A 110 16.07 -17.79 12.91
N GLU A 111 16.74 -17.72 11.77
CA GLU A 111 18.19 -17.93 11.68
C GLU A 111 18.97 -16.92 12.51
N LYS A 112 18.56 -15.65 12.48
CA LYS A 112 19.19 -14.58 13.28
C LYS A 112 19.04 -14.85 14.78
N GLU A 113 17.85 -15.25 15.22
CA GLU A 113 17.61 -15.61 16.62
C GLU A 113 18.39 -16.87 17.04
N LYS A 114 18.45 -17.90 16.19
CA LYS A 114 19.27 -19.11 16.44
C LYS A 114 20.75 -18.77 16.58
N ARG A 115 21.30 -17.94 15.68
CA ARG A 115 22.70 -17.48 15.77
C ARG A 115 22.96 -16.68 17.05
N LYS A 116 21.99 -15.87 17.48
CA LYS A 116 22.07 -15.10 18.73
C LYS A 116 22.10 -16.02 19.95
N MET A 117 21.21 -17.01 20.03
CA MET A 117 21.20 -18.02 21.10
C MET A 117 22.52 -18.79 21.17
N LEU A 118 23.03 -19.29 20.04
CA LEU A 118 24.32 -19.99 19.98
C LEU A 118 25.51 -19.12 20.43
N ARG A 119 25.44 -17.79 20.23
CA ARG A 119 26.47 -16.87 20.73
C ARG A 119 26.38 -16.67 22.23
N VAL A 120 25.17 -16.61 22.80
CA VAL A 120 24.95 -16.51 24.24
C VAL A 120 25.42 -17.78 24.94
N GLU A 121 25.07 -18.95 24.39
CA GLU A 121 25.45 -20.26 24.97
C GLU A 121 26.97 -20.43 25.04
N ARG A 122 27.68 -20.14 23.93
CA ARG A 122 29.15 -20.15 23.91
C ARG A 122 29.75 -19.24 24.99
N LYS A 123 29.23 -18.03 25.16
CA LYS A 123 29.71 -17.10 26.20
C LYS A 123 29.46 -17.61 27.63
N ARG A 124 28.37 -18.35 27.87
CA ARG A 124 28.09 -18.97 29.16
C ARG A 124 29.06 -20.11 29.45
N GLN A 125 29.29 -20.99 28.47
CA GLN A 125 30.24 -22.10 28.58
C GLN A 125 31.69 -21.62 28.81
N THR A 126 32.12 -20.55 28.15
CA THR A 126 33.45 -19.96 28.40
C THR A 126 33.58 -19.37 29.80
N ARG A 127 32.49 -18.85 30.41
CA ARG A 127 32.52 -18.33 31.78
C ARG A 127 32.58 -19.43 32.84
N VAL A 128 31.90 -20.56 32.60
CA VAL A 128 31.88 -21.72 33.53
C VAL A 128 33.21 -22.48 33.51
N THR A 129 33.95 -22.44 32.40
CA THR A 129 35.24 -23.14 32.24
C THR A 129 36.45 -22.34 32.75
N LEU A 130 36.25 -21.05 33.11
CA LEU A 130 37.27 -20.14 33.64
C LEU A 130 37.09 -19.83 35.13
N SER A 131 36.16 -20.52 35.80
CA SER A 131 35.86 -20.45 37.23
C SER A 131 36.14 -21.78 37.90
#